data_AF-A0AA85BBT2-F1
#
_entry.id   AF-A0AA85BBT2-F1
#
_cell.length_a   1.000
_cell.length_b   1.000
_cell.length_c   1.000
_cell.angle_alpha   90.00
_cell.angle_beta   90.00
_cell.angle_gamma   90.00
#
_symmetry.space_group_name_H-M   'P 1'
#
loop_
_entity.id
_entity.type
_entity.pdbx_description
1 polymer ?
#
loop_
_entity_poly.entity_id
_entity_poly.type
_entity_poly.pdbx_seq_one_letter_code
_entity_poly.pdbx_strand_id
1 'polypeptide(L)'
;MFYSNQYQKFVQKLEECALQKSDTKDPTTTLKHLVLDGTGFVTDRVGMYSQTFILNRFFDSKVYPLLFDMADSDTVSKRNETISKNIDPFSSVVTAEPYLQFSLRPWTGFNKPTYPHLNGDEFVSQIFDPVYMSLQEAEEQFVKMRESIESNKPPAHRLASEAYPEITFLGTASSSPNKYRNISCILMQLDPDNYIMLDCGEGSLSQLYALHGVEKGNNILRKLRLILVTHMHADHHGGVFTVALVRSSLLKSDGIDQSNCLLPVLAPSGFYHWLVNFNELFHNDQIVAPFIIQILYDEHDKNSNPSCTLNMKRKETENWLKLLEQLDINIRPVKVPHTRSSWAFIIDKPYPFKNLINSKNIAGNCSETQRKWSIVYSGDTPPCPELVKAGKNCDLLIHEATVNDEYVDLAFKAKHSTTGQAIQAGRDMNASFILLNHFSQRYGRVPPIDEFKPNVAASFDFMTVKFCDLPRLPYYIPYYQYAFAKHWTMARTRADSYTYRKLREADELSESGDVHCAKTDDDIDDDNRLLNEQNVKGQIGEKRT
;
A
#
# COMPACT_ATOMS: atom_id res chain seq x y z
N MET A 1 9.68 -23.07 1.05
CA MET A 1 11.14 -22.89 1.26
C MET A 1 11.65 -23.77 2.40
N PHE A 2 11.18 -23.60 3.64
CA PHE A 2 11.66 -24.34 4.82
C PHE A 2 11.35 -25.86 4.85
N TYR A 3 10.41 -26.33 4.03
CA TYR A 3 10.10 -27.77 3.89
C TYR A 3 10.75 -28.40 2.65
N SER A 4 11.56 -27.66 1.89
CA SER A 4 12.21 -28.23 0.71
C SER A 4 13.29 -29.22 1.12
N ASN A 5 13.50 -30.24 0.30
CA ASN A 5 14.53 -31.26 0.54
C ASN A 5 15.94 -30.62 0.58
N GLN A 6 16.16 -29.55 -0.20
CA GLN A 6 17.39 -28.76 -0.19
C GLN A 6 17.60 -28.02 1.15
N TYR A 7 16.55 -27.41 1.70
CA TYR A 7 16.62 -26.74 3.00
C TYR A 7 16.87 -27.74 4.14
N GLN A 8 16.17 -28.87 4.11
CA GLN A 8 16.35 -29.94 5.12
C GLN A 8 17.78 -30.52 5.08
N LYS A 9 18.37 -30.72 3.89
CA LYS A 9 19.79 -31.10 3.75
C LYS A 9 20.76 -30.03 4.26
N PHE A 10 20.44 -28.75 4.08
CA PHE A 10 21.23 -27.65 4.61
C PHE A 10 21.21 -27.63 6.15
N VAL A 11 20.02 -27.78 6.76
CA VAL A 11 19.86 -27.90 8.22
C VAL A 11 20.62 -29.11 8.76
N GLN A 12 20.49 -30.28 8.12
CA GLN A 12 21.20 -31.49 8.53
C GLN A 12 22.73 -31.32 8.52
N LYS A 13 23.29 -30.67 7.48
CA LYS A 13 24.73 -30.34 7.45
C LYS A 13 25.15 -29.40 8.57
N LEU A 14 24.32 -28.43 8.92
CA LEU A 14 24.58 -27.52 10.03
C LEU A 14 24.57 -28.25 11.38
N GLU A 15 23.66 -29.20 11.57
CA GLU A 15 23.60 -30.07 12.74
C GLU A 15 24.84 -30.98 12.83
N GLU A 16 25.28 -31.57 11.72
CA GLU A 16 26.51 -32.38 11.64
C GLU A 16 27.75 -31.56 11.99
N CYS A 17 27.87 -30.33 11.48
CA CYS A 17 28.96 -29.40 11.85
C CYS A 17 28.94 -29.03 13.34
N ALA A 18 27.75 -28.94 13.95
CA ALA A 18 27.61 -28.66 15.37
C ALA A 18 28.04 -29.86 16.24
N LEU A 19 27.77 -31.09 15.78
CA LEU A 19 28.09 -32.33 16.50
C LEU A 19 29.58 -32.72 16.42
N GLN A 20 30.32 -32.29 15.40
CA GLN A 20 31.77 -32.57 15.25
C GLN A 20 32.66 -31.89 16.32
N LYS A 21 32.10 -31.10 17.23
CA LYS A 21 32.83 -30.43 18.31
C LYS A 21 33.15 -31.29 19.54
N SER A 22 32.70 -32.54 19.64
CA SER A 22 32.98 -33.33 20.84
C SER A 22 34.39 -33.91 20.92
N ASP A 23 35.18 -33.95 19.84
CA ASP A 23 36.47 -34.68 19.83
C ASP A 23 37.70 -33.92 19.25
N THR A 24 37.58 -32.67 18.83
CA THR A 24 38.73 -31.93 18.27
C THR A 24 39.29 -30.90 19.24
N LYS A 25 40.49 -31.19 19.79
CA LYS A 25 41.36 -30.26 20.55
C LYS A 25 41.99 -29.18 19.64
N ASP A 26 41.23 -28.56 18.75
CA ASP A 26 41.71 -27.45 17.93
C ASP A 26 41.17 -26.12 18.48
N PRO A 27 42.01 -25.25 19.07
CA PRO A 27 41.59 -23.99 19.68
C PRO A 27 41.15 -22.92 18.67
N THR A 28 41.13 -23.22 17.37
CA THR A 28 40.84 -22.23 16.31
C THR A 28 39.38 -22.17 15.84
N THR A 29 38.49 -23.07 16.29
CA THR A 29 37.05 -23.00 15.93
C THR A 29 36.28 -22.01 16.82
N THR A 30 36.25 -20.75 16.40
CA THR A 30 35.69 -19.57 17.08
C THR A 30 34.16 -19.54 17.21
N LEU A 31 33.40 -20.41 16.54
CA LEU A 31 31.94 -20.42 16.56
C LEU A 31 31.38 -21.08 17.84
N LYS A 32 30.93 -20.30 18.83
CA LYS A 32 30.40 -20.84 20.11
C LYS A 32 28.91 -21.19 20.09
N HIS A 33 28.13 -20.49 19.27
CA HIS A 33 26.69 -20.71 19.13
C HIS A 33 26.30 -20.59 17.66
N LEU A 34 25.48 -21.51 17.17
CA LEU A 34 24.78 -21.44 15.90
C LEU A 34 23.34 -21.05 16.18
N VAL A 35 22.93 -19.86 15.73
CA VAL A 35 21.54 -19.40 15.86
C VAL A 35 20.84 -19.67 14.54
N LEU A 36 19.92 -20.64 14.54
CA LEU A 36 19.09 -20.94 13.38
C LEU A 36 17.84 -20.06 13.45
N ASP A 37 17.48 -19.42 12.34
CA ASP A 37 16.19 -18.74 12.26
C ASP A 37 15.07 -19.78 12.33
N GLY A 38 14.33 -19.80 13.45
CA GLY A 38 13.09 -20.54 13.58
C GLY A 38 11.92 -19.62 13.85
N THR A 39 11.97 -18.39 13.34
CA THR A 39 10.86 -17.46 13.44
C THR A 39 9.61 -18.10 12.84
N GLY A 40 8.67 -18.46 13.72
CA GLY A 40 7.27 -18.63 13.36
C GLY A 40 6.62 -17.29 13.02
N PHE A 41 5.34 -17.34 12.65
CA PHE A 41 4.53 -16.27 12.04
C PHE A 41 4.25 -14.98 12.87
N VAL A 42 5.11 -14.56 13.80
CA VAL A 42 4.80 -13.39 14.65
C VAL A 42 5.69 -12.21 14.28
N THR A 43 5.20 -11.38 13.37
CA THR A 43 5.68 -10.00 13.22
C THR A 43 5.21 -9.16 14.41
N ASP A 44 6.04 -8.22 14.88
CA ASP A 44 5.60 -7.21 15.86
C ASP A 44 4.51 -6.34 15.22
N ARG A 45 3.25 -6.57 15.59
CA ARG A 45 2.07 -5.84 15.11
C ARG A 45 1.65 -4.72 16.07
N VAL A 46 2.41 -4.42 17.13
CA VAL A 46 2.02 -3.46 18.17
C VAL A 46 1.72 -2.08 17.58
N GLY A 47 2.59 -1.61 16.67
CA GLY A 47 2.40 -0.31 16.01
C GLY A 47 1.08 -0.22 15.25
N MET A 48 0.81 -1.21 14.41
CA MET A 48 -0.39 -1.30 13.58
C MET A 48 -1.66 -1.52 14.42
N TYR A 49 -1.61 -2.42 15.40
CA TYR A 49 -2.71 -2.69 16.32
C TYR A 49 -3.07 -1.43 17.10
N SER A 50 -2.09 -0.74 17.67
CA SER A 50 -2.33 0.50 18.43
C SER A 50 -2.97 1.60 17.58
N GLN A 51 -2.55 1.78 16.31
CA GLN A 51 -3.18 2.74 15.41
C GLN A 51 -4.63 2.34 15.11
N THR A 52 -4.85 1.08 14.74
CA THR A 52 -6.17 0.56 14.38
C THR A 52 -7.14 0.63 15.56
N PHE A 53 -6.67 0.31 16.78
CA PHE A 53 -7.47 0.38 17.99
C PHE A 53 -7.95 1.81 18.30
N ILE A 54 -7.08 2.82 18.18
CA ILE A 54 -7.46 4.23 18.38
C ILE A 54 -8.51 4.66 17.35
N LEU A 55 -8.30 4.34 16.07
CA LEU A 55 -9.25 4.68 15.00
C LEU A 55 -10.60 3.98 15.21
N ASN A 56 -10.58 2.70 15.59
CA ASN A 56 -11.79 1.92 15.89
C ASN A 56 -12.57 2.52 17.07
N ARG A 57 -11.87 2.87 18.16
CA ARG A 57 -12.47 3.34 19.41
C ARG A 57 -13.06 4.75 19.31
N PHE A 58 -12.33 5.68 18.69
CA PHE A 58 -12.68 7.10 18.76
C PHE A 58 -13.35 7.65 17.48
N PHE A 59 -13.20 6.97 16.35
CA PHE A 59 -13.78 7.40 15.08
C PHE A 59 -14.94 6.50 14.66
N ASP A 60 -14.62 5.32 14.13
CA ASP A 60 -15.60 4.55 13.38
C ASP A 60 -15.21 3.08 13.29
N SER A 61 -15.85 2.26 14.12
CA SER A 61 -15.52 0.84 14.22
C SER A 61 -15.86 0.03 12.97
N LYS A 62 -16.74 0.55 12.08
CA LYS A 62 -17.07 -0.10 10.81
C LYS A 62 -16.02 0.17 9.73
N VAL A 63 -15.51 1.41 9.70
CA VAL A 63 -14.47 1.82 8.73
C VAL A 63 -13.09 1.34 9.16
N TYR A 64 -12.83 1.33 10.46
CA TYR A 64 -11.56 0.91 11.06
C TYR A 64 -11.79 -0.36 11.89
N PRO A 65 -11.91 -1.54 11.27
CA PRO A 65 -12.11 -2.79 11.99
C PRO A 65 -10.93 -3.12 12.89
N LEU A 66 -11.19 -3.76 14.03
CA LEU A 66 -10.11 -4.34 14.83
C LEU A 66 -9.39 -5.44 14.05
N LEU A 67 -8.09 -5.56 14.29
CA LEU A 67 -7.29 -6.65 13.73
C LEU A 67 -7.71 -7.99 14.34
N PHE A 68 -7.49 -9.07 13.60
CA PHE A 68 -7.79 -10.41 14.06
C PHE A 68 -7.04 -10.71 15.35
N ASP A 69 -7.80 -11.14 16.36
CA ASP A 69 -7.25 -11.43 17.66
C ASP A 69 -6.44 -12.73 17.61
N MET A 70 -5.12 -12.60 17.66
CA MET A 70 -4.20 -13.73 17.78
C MET A 70 -4.19 -14.31 19.21
N ALA A 71 -4.94 -13.72 20.15
CA ALA A 71 -5.15 -14.25 21.49
C ALA A 71 -6.19 -15.40 21.55
N ASP A 72 -6.64 -15.90 20.39
CA ASP A 72 -7.40 -17.15 20.33
C ASP A 72 -6.71 -18.23 21.18
N SER A 73 -7.48 -18.89 22.04
CA SER A 73 -6.97 -19.74 23.12
C SER A 73 -6.07 -20.85 22.60
N ASP A 74 -6.31 -21.34 21.39
CA ASP A 74 -5.50 -22.36 20.73
C ASP A 74 -4.16 -21.82 20.22
N THR A 75 -4.14 -20.58 19.74
CA THR A 75 -2.92 -19.89 19.30
C THR A 75 -2.06 -19.50 20.51
N VAL A 76 -2.70 -19.01 21.58
CA VAL A 76 -2.03 -18.74 22.86
C VAL A 76 -1.53 -20.02 23.51
N SER A 77 -2.27 -21.13 23.46
CA SER A 77 -1.84 -22.42 24.02
C SER A 77 -0.67 -23.02 23.25
N LYS A 78 -0.72 -23.06 21.90
CA LYS A 78 0.43 -23.49 21.07
C LYS A 78 1.65 -22.59 21.26
N ARG A 79 1.42 -21.28 21.40
CA ARG A 79 2.46 -20.29 21.72
C ARG A 79 3.05 -20.57 23.10
N ASN A 80 2.24 -20.80 24.12
CA ASN A 80 2.69 -21.12 25.48
C ASN A 80 3.41 -22.48 25.53
N GLU A 81 3.01 -23.48 24.75
CA GLU A 81 3.73 -24.74 24.56
C GLU A 81 5.10 -24.57 23.88
N THR A 82 5.21 -23.61 22.96
CA THR A 82 6.48 -23.24 22.33
C THR A 82 7.37 -22.49 23.34
N ILE A 83 6.82 -21.50 24.06
CA ILE A 83 7.48 -20.70 25.12
C ILE A 83 7.89 -21.55 26.33
N SER A 84 7.18 -22.65 26.62
CA SER A 84 7.45 -23.52 27.76
C SER A 84 8.64 -24.46 27.54
N LYS A 85 9.12 -24.64 26.30
CA LYS A 85 10.41 -25.29 26.03
C LYS A 85 11.53 -24.35 26.48
N ASN A 86 12.11 -24.63 27.65
CA ASN A 86 13.26 -23.89 28.13
C ASN A 86 14.43 -24.04 27.13
N ILE A 87 14.87 -22.94 26.53
CA ILE A 87 16.12 -22.90 25.79
C ILE A 87 17.25 -23.06 26.81
N ASP A 88 18.07 -24.10 26.65
CA ASP A 88 19.28 -24.24 27.47
C ASP A 88 20.20 -23.04 27.20
N PRO A 89 20.50 -22.20 28.22
CA PRO A 89 21.29 -20.99 28.06
C PRO A 89 22.71 -21.23 27.55
N PHE A 90 23.20 -22.48 27.61
CA PHE A 90 24.52 -22.87 27.12
C PHE A 90 24.47 -23.72 25.85
N SER A 91 23.29 -23.87 25.22
CA SER A 91 23.17 -24.65 23.99
C SER A 91 24.06 -24.10 22.87
N SER A 92 24.76 -25.00 22.19
CA SER A 92 25.59 -24.68 21.01
C SER A 92 24.75 -24.39 19.77
N VAL A 93 23.50 -24.85 19.73
CA VAL A 93 22.52 -24.58 18.66
C VAL A 93 21.23 -24.06 19.29
N VAL A 94 20.79 -22.87 18.87
CA VAL A 94 19.56 -22.25 19.36
C VAL A 94 18.70 -21.84 18.18
N THR A 95 17.43 -22.23 18.23
CA THR A 95 16.41 -21.74 17.32
C THR A 95 15.97 -20.35 17.79
N ALA A 96 16.22 -19.32 16.99
CA ALA A 96 15.82 -17.95 17.30
C ALA A 96 14.29 -17.81 17.26
N GLU A 97 13.75 -17.21 18.31
CA GLU A 97 12.37 -16.73 18.37
C GLU A 97 12.35 -15.19 18.32
N PRO A 98 11.25 -14.55 17.86
CA PRO A 98 11.09 -13.12 18.01
C PRO A 98 11.29 -12.67 19.47
N TYR A 99 12.03 -11.58 19.67
CA TYR A 99 12.44 -11.04 20.98
C TYR A 99 13.39 -11.92 21.82
N LEU A 100 13.94 -13.01 21.28
CA LEU A 100 14.99 -13.77 21.96
C LEU A 100 16.19 -12.86 22.25
N GLN A 101 16.53 -12.67 23.51
CA GLN A 101 17.66 -11.84 23.93
C GLN A 101 18.80 -12.70 24.45
N PHE A 102 20.00 -12.47 23.96
CA PHE A 102 21.21 -13.05 24.52
C PHE A 102 21.90 -12.02 25.41
N SER A 103 21.93 -12.28 26.72
CA SER A 103 22.65 -11.45 27.67
C SER A 103 24.11 -11.91 27.76
N LEU A 104 25.04 -10.97 27.67
CA LEU A 104 26.47 -11.23 27.89
C LEU A 104 26.88 -11.08 29.36
N ARG A 105 26.18 -10.20 30.10
CA ARG A 105 26.35 -9.90 31.54
C ARG A 105 25.04 -9.33 32.09
N PRO A 106 24.76 -9.44 33.41
CA PRO A 106 25.58 -10.08 34.45
C PRO A 106 25.56 -11.62 34.37
N TRP A 107 24.62 -12.20 33.63
CA TRP A 107 24.53 -13.62 33.34
C TRP A 107 24.64 -13.84 31.82
N THR A 108 25.37 -14.89 31.44
CA THR A 108 25.54 -15.30 30.04
C THR A 108 24.48 -16.34 29.69
N GLY A 109 23.65 -16.03 28.70
CA GLY A 109 22.64 -16.98 28.23
C GLY A 109 21.46 -16.33 27.50
N PHE A 110 20.55 -17.16 27.02
CA PHE A 110 19.34 -16.74 26.33
C PHE A 110 18.18 -16.53 27.31
N ASN A 111 17.65 -15.31 27.36
CA ASN A 111 16.45 -15.01 28.14
C ASN A 111 15.18 -15.41 27.37
N LYS A 112 14.12 -15.74 28.11
CA LYS A 112 12.80 -15.90 27.49
C LYS A 112 12.29 -14.55 26.98
N PRO A 113 11.80 -14.47 25.74
CA PRO A 113 11.15 -13.27 25.25
C PRO A 113 9.90 -12.96 26.09
N THR A 114 9.82 -11.75 26.64
CA THR A 114 8.52 -11.21 27.09
C THR A 114 7.86 -10.62 25.86
N TYR A 115 6.81 -11.28 25.39
CA TYR A 115 6.09 -10.77 24.24
C TYR A 115 5.18 -9.61 24.65
N PRO A 116 5.02 -8.58 23.78
CA PRO A 116 4.09 -7.50 24.05
C PRO A 116 2.66 -8.04 24.13
N HIS A 117 1.95 -7.69 25.21
CA HIS A 117 0.53 -7.95 25.33
C HIS A 117 -0.22 -6.88 24.53
N LEU A 118 -1.13 -7.28 23.64
CA LEU A 118 -1.94 -6.35 22.85
C LEU A 118 -3.14 -5.85 23.68
N ASN A 119 -2.88 -4.98 24.67
CA ASN A 119 -3.94 -4.37 25.47
C ASN A 119 -4.31 -2.99 24.93
N GLY A 120 -5.55 -2.84 24.45
CA GLY A 120 -6.05 -1.58 23.90
C GLY A 120 -6.02 -0.40 24.89
N ASP A 121 -6.41 -0.63 26.14
CA ASP A 121 -6.44 0.43 27.17
C ASP A 121 -5.02 0.86 27.57
N GLU A 122 -4.07 -0.08 27.60
CA GLU A 122 -2.66 0.24 27.79
C GLU A 122 -2.14 1.11 26.65
N PHE A 123 -2.47 0.79 25.39
CA PHE A 123 -2.08 1.63 24.25
C PHE A 123 -2.70 3.03 24.28
N VAL A 124 -3.95 3.17 24.73
CA VAL A 124 -4.58 4.48 24.94
C VAL A 124 -3.74 5.30 25.93
N SER A 125 -3.37 4.72 27.07
CA SER A 125 -2.56 5.42 28.07
C SER A 125 -1.16 5.81 27.57
N GLN A 126 -0.57 5.03 26.67
CA GLN A 126 0.75 5.30 26.09
C GLN A 126 0.71 6.36 24.96
N ILE A 127 -0.42 6.49 24.26
CA ILE A 127 -0.58 7.40 23.12
C ILE A 127 -0.93 8.81 23.58
N PHE A 128 -1.84 8.93 24.55
CA PHE A 128 -2.27 10.22 25.08
C PHE A 128 -1.37 10.67 26.23
N ASP A 129 -0.25 11.28 25.84
CA ASP A 129 0.73 11.90 26.74
C ASP A 129 0.35 13.37 26.98
N PRO A 130 0.16 13.81 28.24
CA PRO A 130 -0.17 15.20 28.59
C PRO A 130 0.80 16.26 28.05
N VAL A 131 2.03 15.90 27.66
CA VAL A 131 2.97 16.80 26.98
C VAL A 131 2.46 17.24 25.60
N TYR A 132 1.70 16.38 24.93
CA TYR A 132 1.18 16.63 23.59
C TYR A 132 -0.35 16.78 23.58
N MET A 133 -1.06 15.86 24.23
CA MET A 133 -2.52 15.78 24.26
C MET A 133 -2.94 14.79 25.35
N SER A 134 -3.67 15.26 26.37
CA SER A 134 -4.29 14.37 27.33
C SER A 134 -5.50 13.65 26.73
N LEU A 135 -5.88 12.50 27.31
CA LEU A 135 -7.06 11.76 26.87
C LEU A 135 -8.34 12.59 27.00
N GLN A 136 -8.48 13.38 28.07
CA GLN A 136 -9.64 14.23 28.30
C GLN A 136 -9.79 15.28 27.20
N GLU A 137 -8.70 16.00 26.87
CA GLU A 137 -8.71 17.00 25.81
C GLU A 137 -9.04 16.37 24.45
N ALA A 138 -8.50 15.18 24.15
CA ALA A 138 -8.81 14.48 22.91
C ALA A 138 -10.28 14.04 22.84
N GLU A 139 -10.85 13.51 23.93
CA GLU A 139 -12.25 13.10 24.00
C GLU A 139 -13.22 14.26 23.75
N GLU A 140 -12.93 15.45 24.27
CA GLU A 140 -13.71 16.66 23.97
C GLU A 140 -13.72 16.99 22.47
N GLN A 141 -12.59 16.81 21.79
CA GLN A 141 -12.52 17.01 20.33
C GLN A 141 -13.29 15.91 19.58
N PHE A 142 -13.20 14.65 20.01
CA PHE A 142 -13.95 13.56 19.37
C PHE A 142 -15.46 13.68 19.56
N VAL A 143 -15.93 14.29 20.66
CA VAL A 143 -17.34 14.65 20.83
C VAL A 143 -17.75 15.68 19.78
N LYS A 144 -16.99 16.77 19.62
CA LYS A 144 -17.24 17.81 18.59
C LYS A 144 -17.25 17.23 17.18
N MET A 145 -16.39 16.26 16.89
CA MET A 145 -16.37 15.56 15.61
C MET A 145 -17.70 14.85 15.34
N ARG A 146 -18.22 14.09 16.31
CA ARG A 146 -19.49 13.37 16.17
C ARG A 146 -20.67 14.34 16.02
N GLU A 147 -20.71 15.39 16.83
CA GLU A 147 -21.73 16.45 16.73
C GLU A 147 -21.70 17.15 15.36
N SER A 148 -20.51 17.38 14.81
CA SER A 148 -20.34 17.95 13.46
C SER A 148 -20.93 17.05 12.37
N ILE A 149 -20.71 15.73 12.46
CA ILE A 149 -21.29 14.77 11.51
C ILE A 149 -22.82 14.72 11.64
N GLU A 150 -23.34 14.68 12.85
CA GLU A 150 -24.79 14.62 13.10
C GLU A 150 -25.51 15.89 12.66
N SER A 151 -24.92 17.06 12.92
CA SER A 151 -25.50 18.37 12.56
C SER A 151 -25.48 18.62 11.06
N ASN A 152 -24.36 18.33 10.39
CA ASN A 152 -24.23 18.58 8.95
C ASN A 152 -24.98 17.56 8.08
N LYS A 153 -25.30 16.36 8.62
CA LYS A 153 -25.97 15.27 7.90
C LYS A 153 -25.36 15.04 6.50
N PRO A 154 -24.15 14.46 6.42
CA PRO A 154 -23.42 14.30 5.16
C PRO A 154 -24.33 13.72 4.07
N PRO A 155 -24.33 14.32 2.86
CA PRO A 155 -25.23 13.89 1.80
C PRO A 155 -24.93 12.44 1.43
N ALA A 156 -25.98 11.63 1.28
CA ALA A 156 -25.82 10.25 0.87
C ALA A 156 -25.15 10.20 -0.51
N HIS A 157 -24.15 9.33 -0.66
CA HIS A 157 -23.52 9.07 -1.95
C HIS A 157 -24.57 8.50 -2.92
N ARG A 158 -24.49 8.80 -4.23
CA ARG A 158 -25.44 8.26 -5.23
C ARG A 158 -25.47 6.72 -5.25
N LEU A 159 -24.38 6.10 -4.81
CA LEU A 159 -24.18 4.65 -4.70
C LEU A 159 -24.28 4.14 -3.25
N ALA A 160 -24.93 4.87 -2.33
CA ALA A 160 -25.01 4.46 -0.93
C ALA A 160 -25.78 3.14 -0.72
N SER A 161 -26.68 2.77 -1.64
CA SER A 161 -27.37 1.47 -1.61
C SER A 161 -26.52 0.31 -2.13
N GLU A 162 -25.36 0.59 -2.73
CA GLU A 162 -24.49 -0.44 -3.28
C GLU A 162 -23.67 -1.10 -2.18
N ALA A 163 -23.83 -2.41 -2.05
CA ALA A 163 -23.03 -3.20 -1.11
C ALA A 163 -21.57 -3.35 -1.56
N TYR A 164 -21.31 -3.19 -2.86
CA TYR A 164 -20.00 -3.42 -3.48
C TYR A 164 -19.68 -2.34 -4.53
N PRO A 165 -18.38 -2.07 -4.78
CA PRO A 165 -17.22 -2.67 -4.12
C PRO A 165 -17.05 -2.24 -2.67
N GLU A 166 -16.49 -3.16 -1.88
CA GLU A 166 -15.88 -2.86 -0.58
C GLU A 166 -14.37 -2.77 -0.79
N ILE A 167 -13.75 -1.70 -0.28
CA ILE A 167 -12.35 -1.36 -0.54
C ILE A 167 -11.59 -1.39 0.78
N THR A 168 -10.60 -2.27 0.87
CA THR A 168 -9.75 -2.44 2.05
C THR A 168 -8.31 -2.05 1.72
N PHE A 169 -7.78 -1.07 2.45
CA PHE A 169 -6.40 -0.62 2.30
C PHE A 169 -5.48 -1.52 3.13
N LEU A 170 -4.76 -2.45 2.49
CA LEU A 170 -3.81 -3.31 3.20
C LEU A 170 -2.46 -2.61 3.44
N GLY A 171 -2.12 -1.60 2.64
CA GLY A 171 -0.96 -0.76 2.88
C GLY A 171 -1.06 0.57 2.16
N THR A 172 -0.60 1.63 2.83
CA THR A 172 -0.79 3.03 2.45
C THR A 172 0.51 3.84 2.42
N ALA A 173 1.67 3.21 2.65
CA ALA A 173 2.98 3.87 2.65
C ALA A 173 3.62 3.92 1.27
N SER A 174 4.35 5.00 1.03
CA SER A 174 5.24 5.19 -0.12
C SER A 174 6.63 4.61 0.15
N SER A 175 7.21 3.96 -0.87
CA SER A 175 8.61 3.50 -0.99
C SER A 175 9.04 2.38 -0.04
N SER A 176 8.78 2.50 1.26
CA SER A 176 9.11 1.43 2.22
C SER A 176 8.12 1.37 3.38
N PRO A 177 8.04 0.25 4.10
CA PRO A 177 7.15 0.13 5.24
C PRO A 177 7.68 0.89 6.46
N ASN A 178 6.78 1.27 7.36
CA ASN A 178 7.13 1.78 8.68
C ASN A 178 6.28 1.09 9.76
N LYS A 179 6.50 1.44 11.03
CA LYS A 179 5.80 0.84 12.18
C LYS A 179 4.26 0.89 12.11
N TYR A 180 3.69 1.81 11.34
CA TYR A 180 2.26 2.11 11.32
C TYR A 180 1.60 1.94 9.95
N ARG A 181 2.39 1.92 8.87
CA ARG A 181 1.91 1.81 7.49
C ARG A 181 2.82 0.85 6.71
N ASN A 182 2.22 -0.18 6.12
CA ASN A 182 2.85 -1.03 5.14
C ASN A 182 2.77 -0.38 3.75
N ILE A 183 3.57 -0.88 2.82
CA ILE A 183 3.58 -0.44 1.42
C ILE A 183 2.35 -0.87 0.63
N SER A 184 2.14 -0.19 -0.50
CA SER A 184 0.95 -0.23 -1.36
C SER A 184 0.32 -1.60 -1.59
N CYS A 185 -0.91 -1.74 -1.11
CA CYS A 185 -1.83 -2.78 -1.54
C CYS A 185 -3.25 -2.40 -1.16
N ILE A 186 -4.17 -2.48 -2.12
CA ILE A 186 -5.60 -2.25 -1.89
C ILE A 186 -6.35 -3.50 -2.34
N LEU A 187 -7.05 -4.15 -1.42
CA LEU A 187 -7.95 -5.25 -1.71
C LEU A 187 -9.34 -4.68 -2.05
N MET A 188 -9.88 -5.03 -3.21
CA MET A 188 -11.21 -4.64 -3.63
C MET A 188 -12.09 -5.88 -3.76
N GLN A 189 -13.14 -5.96 -2.96
CA GLN A 189 -14.16 -6.98 -3.06
C GLN A 189 -15.25 -6.52 -4.04
N LEU A 190 -15.38 -7.19 -5.17
CA LEU A 190 -16.35 -6.84 -6.22
C LEU A 190 -17.75 -7.39 -5.95
N ASP A 191 -17.81 -8.53 -5.26
CA ASP A 191 -19.00 -9.28 -4.85
C ASP A 191 -18.60 -10.33 -3.77
N PRO A 192 -19.50 -11.18 -3.23
CA PRO A 192 -19.16 -12.17 -2.21
C PRO A 192 -18.04 -13.16 -2.58
N ASP A 193 -17.76 -13.39 -3.87
CA ASP A 193 -16.92 -14.47 -4.37
C ASP A 193 -15.73 -14.01 -5.23
N ASN A 194 -15.62 -12.70 -5.51
CA ASN A 194 -14.58 -12.15 -6.36
C ASN A 194 -13.85 -10.98 -5.70
N TYR A 195 -12.54 -11.13 -5.57
CA TYR A 195 -11.62 -10.10 -5.10
C TYR A 195 -10.58 -9.76 -6.17
N ILE A 196 -10.16 -8.51 -6.20
CA ILE A 196 -8.99 -8.05 -6.95
C ILE A 196 -8.06 -7.26 -6.03
N MET A 197 -6.78 -7.18 -6.36
CA MET A 197 -5.83 -6.30 -5.67
C MET A 197 -5.31 -5.21 -6.60
N LEU A 198 -5.23 -3.98 -6.11
CA LEU A 198 -4.54 -2.86 -6.73
C LEU A 198 -3.19 -2.70 -6.04
N ASP A 199 -2.13 -2.99 -6.80
CA ASP A 199 -0.80 -3.26 -6.30
C ASP A 199 -0.74 -4.37 -5.23
N CYS A 200 0.46 -4.87 -4.99
CA CYS A 200 0.73 -5.92 -4.04
C CYS A 200 2.19 -5.83 -3.59
N GLY A 201 2.49 -4.82 -2.77
CA GLY A 201 3.79 -4.65 -2.12
C GLY A 201 4.14 -5.80 -1.17
N GLU A 202 5.41 -5.86 -0.76
CA GLU A 202 5.87 -6.78 0.29
C GLU A 202 5.00 -6.66 1.56
N GLY A 203 4.77 -7.79 2.25
CA GLY A 203 3.95 -7.82 3.46
C GLY A 203 2.43 -7.81 3.24
N SER A 204 1.93 -7.64 2.01
CA SER A 204 0.47 -7.64 1.71
C SER A 204 -0.27 -8.87 2.24
N LEU A 205 0.33 -10.07 2.12
CA LEU A 205 -0.21 -11.30 2.69
C LEU A 205 -0.31 -11.24 4.23
N SER A 206 0.73 -10.73 4.87
CA SER A 206 0.79 -10.57 6.33
C SER A 206 -0.26 -9.57 6.82
N GLN A 207 -0.48 -8.48 6.07
CA GLN A 207 -1.55 -7.51 6.33
C GLN A 207 -2.93 -8.18 6.20
N LEU A 208 -3.17 -8.95 5.14
CA LEU A 208 -4.41 -9.69 4.94
C LEU A 208 -4.72 -10.62 6.13
N TYR A 209 -3.71 -11.37 6.59
CA TYR A 209 -3.85 -12.25 7.75
C TYR A 209 -3.94 -11.49 9.07
N ALA A 210 -3.33 -10.29 9.18
CA ALA A 210 -3.51 -9.44 10.34
C ALA A 210 -4.95 -8.93 10.46
N LEU A 211 -5.58 -8.62 9.35
CA LEU A 211 -6.95 -8.13 9.35
C LEU A 211 -7.99 -9.24 9.56
N HIS A 212 -7.80 -10.37 8.89
CA HIS A 212 -8.86 -11.39 8.79
C HIS A 212 -8.55 -12.70 9.51
N GLY A 213 -7.31 -12.90 9.96
CA GLY A 213 -6.84 -14.21 10.40
C GLY A 213 -6.54 -15.14 9.22
N VAL A 214 -5.89 -16.26 9.52
CA VAL A 214 -5.41 -17.19 8.49
C VAL A 214 -6.55 -17.86 7.74
N GLU A 215 -7.61 -18.29 8.43
CA GLU A 215 -8.72 -19.01 7.80
C GLU A 215 -9.48 -18.13 6.80
N LYS A 216 -9.99 -16.97 7.25
CA LYS A 216 -10.69 -16.03 6.36
C LYS A 216 -9.74 -15.45 5.31
N GLY A 217 -8.48 -15.20 5.65
CA GLY A 217 -7.45 -14.79 4.68
C GLY A 217 -7.27 -15.82 3.57
N ASN A 218 -7.16 -17.11 3.90
CA ASN A 218 -7.09 -18.20 2.92
C ASN A 218 -8.34 -18.26 2.03
N ASN A 219 -9.53 -18.05 2.61
CA ASN A 219 -10.77 -18.00 1.84
C ASN A 219 -10.81 -16.82 0.86
N ILE A 220 -10.27 -15.66 1.25
CA ILE A 220 -10.10 -14.51 0.34
C ILE A 220 -9.10 -14.84 -0.77
N LEU A 221 -7.97 -15.48 -0.45
CA LEU A 221 -6.97 -15.88 -1.46
C LEU A 221 -7.54 -16.82 -2.52
N ARG A 222 -8.38 -17.79 -2.12
CA ARG A 222 -9.10 -18.67 -3.06
C ARG A 222 -9.99 -17.88 -4.03
N LYS A 223 -10.62 -16.82 -3.52
CA LYS A 223 -11.52 -15.92 -4.23
C LYS A 223 -10.80 -14.75 -4.92
N LEU A 224 -9.47 -14.64 -4.79
CA LEU A 224 -8.68 -13.65 -5.49
C LEU A 224 -8.59 -14.01 -6.98
N ARG A 225 -9.05 -13.09 -7.83
CA ARG A 225 -9.21 -13.29 -9.27
C ARG A 225 -8.18 -12.54 -10.12
N LEU A 226 -7.64 -11.42 -9.62
CA LEU A 226 -6.75 -10.56 -10.39
C LEU A 226 -5.90 -9.67 -9.48
N ILE A 227 -4.64 -9.45 -9.85
CA ILE A 227 -3.81 -8.35 -9.32
C ILE A 227 -3.51 -7.37 -10.45
N LEU A 228 -3.67 -6.08 -10.19
CA LEU A 228 -3.25 -4.99 -11.08
C LEU A 228 -1.98 -4.35 -10.52
N VAL A 229 -0.89 -4.38 -11.28
CA VAL A 229 0.38 -3.74 -10.91
C VAL A 229 0.54 -2.46 -11.72
N THR A 230 0.66 -1.33 -11.04
CA THR A 230 0.77 -0.01 -11.66
C THR A 230 2.12 0.19 -12.33
N HIS A 231 3.21 -0.23 -11.67
CA HIS A 231 4.57 -0.05 -12.16
C HIS A 231 5.58 -0.96 -11.43
N MET A 232 6.87 -0.87 -11.80
CA MET A 232 7.90 -1.83 -11.37
C MET A 232 8.72 -1.42 -10.14
N HIS A 233 8.33 -0.38 -9.40
CA HIS A 233 8.96 -0.13 -8.09
C HIS A 233 8.55 -1.22 -7.08
N ALA A 234 9.51 -1.67 -6.28
CA ALA A 234 9.37 -2.87 -5.45
C ALA A 234 8.22 -2.77 -4.44
N ASP A 235 7.90 -1.56 -4.00
CA ASP A 235 6.81 -1.28 -3.05
C ASP A 235 5.40 -1.53 -3.61
N HIS A 236 5.27 -1.78 -4.92
CA HIS A 236 3.99 -2.05 -5.59
C HIS A 236 3.80 -3.49 -6.06
N HIS A 237 4.85 -4.30 -6.14
CA HIS A 237 4.75 -5.68 -6.67
C HIS A 237 5.50 -6.75 -5.89
N GLY A 238 6.32 -6.38 -4.90
CA GLY A 238 7.19 -7.31 -4.17
C GLY A 238 6.45 -8.45 -3.44
N GLY A 239 5.15 -8.30 -3.18
CA GLY A 239 4.31 -9.33 -2.54
C GLY A 239 3.61 -10.30 -3.51
N VAL A 240 3.62 -10.03 -4.83
CA VAL A 240 2.81 -10.79 -5.81
C VAL A 240 3.14 -12.27 -5.79
N PHE A 241 4.43 -12.63 -5.81
CA PHE A 241 4.85 -14.04 -5.83
C PHE A 241 4.50 -14.78 -4.54
N THR A 242 4.60 -14.12 -3.39
CA THR A 242 4.20 -14.68 -2.09
C THR A 242 2.71 -15.00 -2.06
N VAL A 243 1.88 -14.06 -2.51
CA VAL A 243 0.42 -14.26 -2.62
C VAL A 243 0.09 -15.38 -3.61
N ALA A 244 0.72 -15.38 -4.79
CA ALA A 244 0.50 -16.38 -5.83
C ALA A 244 0.90 -17.80 -5.37
N LEU A 245 2.03 -17.94 -4.67
CA LEU A 245 2.50 -19.21 -4.11
C LEU A 245 1.51 -19.80 -3.11
N VAL A 246 1.09 -18.98 -2.13
CA VAL A 246 0.16 -19.45 -1.09
C VAL A 246 -1.20 -19.78 -1.70
N ARG A 247 -1.73 -18.93 -2.58
CA ARG A 247 -2.98 -19.21 -3.30
C ARG A 247 -2.90 -20.49 -4.12
N SER A 248 -1.83 -20.69 -4.88
CA SER A 248 -1.62 -21.90 -5.68
C SER A 248 -1.60 -23.15 -4.79
N SER A 249 -0.91 -23.10 -3.65
CA SER A 249 -0.90 -24.19 -2.67
C SER A 249 -2.30 -24.50 -2.11
N LEU A 250 -3.09 -23.47 -1.78
CA LEU A 250 -4.45 -23.63 -1.26
C LEU A 250 -5.36 -24.29 -2.31
N LEU A 251 -5.33 -23.82 -3.55
CA LEU A 251 -6.15 -24.38 -4.63
C LEU A 251 -5.76 -25.83 -4.95
N LYS A 252 -4.46 -26.15 -4.94
CA LYS A 252 -3.98 -27.54 -5.07
C LYS A 252 -4.49 -28.44 -3.95
N SER A 253 -4.46 -27.95 -2.70
CA SER A 253 -4.98 -28.72 -1.57
C SER A 253 -6.49 -28.96 -1.65
N ASP A 254 -7.22 -28.10 -2.36
CA ASP A 254 -8.64 -28.26 -2.64
C ASP A 254 -8.91 -29.18 -3.86
N GLY A 255 -7.87 -29.73 -4.50
CA GLY A 255 -7.97 -30.61 -5.66
C GLY A 255 -8.13 -29.88 -7.00
N ILE A 256 -7.81 -28.59 -7.08
CA ILE A 256 -7.85 -27.81 -8.33
C ILE A 256 -6.59 -28.07 -9.16
N ASP A 257 -6.77 -28.32 -10.46
CA ASP A 257 -5.67 -28.52 -11.41
C ASP A 257 -4.72 -27.32 -11.48
N GLN A 258 -3.43 -27.58 -11.71
CA GLN A 258 -2.37 -26.56 -11.81
C GLN A 258 -2.72 -25.42 -12.79
N SER A 259 -3.31 -25.76 -13.94
CA SER A 259 -3.69 -24.77 -14.97
C SER A 259 -4.75 -23.77 -14.48
N ASN A 260 -5.58 -24.17 -13.52
CA ASN A 260 -6.61 -23.33 -12.89
C ASN A 260 -6.10 -22.67 -11.59
N CYS A 261 -4.89 -22.98 -11.14
CA CYS A 261 -4.27 -22.38 -9.96
C CYS A 261 -3.52 -21.08 -10.26
N LEU A 262 -3.26 -20.77 -11.53
CA LEU A 262 -2.55 -19.55 -11.93
C LEU A 262 -3.30 -18.31 -11.44
N LEU A 263 -2.57 -17.35 -10.88
CA LEU A 263 -3.11 -16.05 -10.51
C LEU A 263 -2.97 -15.07 -11.69
N PRO A 264 -4.07 -14.55 -12.25
CA PRO A 264 -4.04 -13.45 -13.21
C PRO A 264 -3.35 -12.20 -12.64
N VAL A 265 -2.37 -11.66 -13.37
CA VAL A 265 -1.69 -10.42 -13.00
C VAL A 265 -1.57 -9.51 -14.22
N LEU A 266 -2.26 -8.36 -14.21
CA LEU A 266 -2.05 -7.30 -15.21
C LEU A 266 -0.88 -6.43 -14.75
N ALA A 267 0.20 -6.36 -15.54
CA ALA A 267 1.42 -5.68 -15.14
C ALA A 267 2.19 -5.06 -16.32
N PRO A 268 3.12 -4.13 -16.06
CA PRO A 268 4.03 -3.61 -17.09
C PRO A 268 4.96 -4.70 -17.63
N SER A 269 5.54 -4.47 -18.81
CA SER A 269 6.47 -5.40 -19.48
C SER A 269 7.62 -5.91 -18.61
N GLY A 270 8.18 -5.08 -17.73
CA GLY A 270 9.24 -5.48 -16.80
C GLY A 270 8.87 -6.64 -15.87
N PHE A 271 7.59 -6.84 -15.58
CA PHE A 271 7.12 -7.92 -14.71
C PHE A 271 7.35 -9.31 -15.30
N TYR A 272 7.32 -9.44 -16.64
CA TYR A 272 7.56 -10.73 -17.30
C TYR A 272 8.96 -11.27 -17.01
N HIS A 273 9.97 -10.40 -17.02
CA HIS A 273 11.35 -10.78 -16.68
C HIS A 273 11.48 -11.23 -15.23
N TRP A 274 10.81 -10.52 -14.31
CA TRP A 274 10.75 -10.93 -12.90
C TRP A 274 10.11 -12.31 -12.73
N LEU A 275 9.00 -12.58 -13.41
CA LEU A 275 8.33 -13.88 -13.37
C LEU A 275 9.21 -15.02 -13.89
N VAL A 276 9.88 -14.82 -15.03
CA VAL A 276 10.79 -15.84 -15.60
C VAL A 276 11.93 -16.14 -14.64
N ASN A 277 12.63 -15.09 -14.18
CA ASN A 277 13.76 -15.23 -13.26
C ASN A 277 13.34 -15.89 -11.94
N PHE A 278 12.16 -15.55 -11.40
CA PHE A 278 11.63 -16.17 -10.19
C PHE A 278 11.38 -17.67 -10.37
N ASN A 279 10.74 -18.07 -11.46
CA ASN A 279 10.46 -19.48 -11.73
C ASN A 279 11.75 -20.29 -11.92
N GLU A 280 12.72 -19.73 -12.64
CA GLU A 280 14.03 -20.35 -12.86
C GLU A 280 14.82 -20.50 -11.55
N LEU A 281 14.92 -19.43 -10.76
CA LEU A 281 15.72 -19.40 -9.53
C LEU A 281 15.18 -20.33 -8.45
N PHE A 282 13.86 -20.40 -8.30
CA PHE A 282 13.21 -21.20 -7.25
C PHE A 282 12.70 -22.56 -7.73
N HIS A 283 12.95 -22.93 -8.99
CA HIS A 283 12.47 -24.17 -9.61
C HIS A 283 10.97 -24.42 -9.39
N ASN A 284 10.17 -23.35 -9.49
CA ASN A 284 8.73 -23.42 -9.29
C ASN A 284 8.00 -23.60 -10.62
N ASP A 285 6.89 -24.34 -10.60
CA ASP A 285 5.91 -24.29 -11.70
C ASP A 285 5.42 -22.85 -11.89
N GLN A 286 4.94 -22.54 -13.09
CA GLN A 286 4.27 -21.26 -13.32
C GLN A 286 3.09 -21.13 -12.33
N ILE A 287 3.11 -20.06 -11.53
CA ILE A 287 2.08 -19.73 -10.51
C ILE A 287 1.27 -18.48 -10.87
N VAL A 288 1.72 -17.72 -11.87
CA VAL A 288 1.10 -16.48 -12.33
C VAL A 288 0.77 -16.58 -13.81
N ALA A 289 -0.42 -16.10 -14.19
CA ALA A 289 -0.82 -15.86 -15.57
C ALA A 289 -0.65 -14.35 -15.88
N PRO A 290 0.46 -13.93 -16.53
CA PRO A 290 0.73 -12.52 -16.77
C PRO A 290 -0.11 -11.97 -17.94
N PHE A 291 -0.72 -10.82 -17.74
CA PHE A 291 -1.30 -9.96 -18.76
C PHE A 291 -0.40 -8.72 -18.87
N ILE A 292 0.35 -8.60 -19.97
CA ILE A 292 1.40 -7.58 -20.08
C ILE A 292 0.88 -6.34 -20.80
N ILE A 293 0.99 -5.19 -20.14
CA ILE A 293 0.74 -3.88 -20.74
C ILE A 293 2.00 -3.50 -21.55
N GLN A 294 1.85 -3.38 -22.87
CA GLN A 294 2.90 -2.91 -23.76
C GLN A 294 2.70 -1.43 -24.10
N ILE A 295 3.82 -0.75 -24.33
CA ILE A 295 3.82 0.59 -24.91
C ILE A 295 3.99 0.40 -26.42
N LEU A 296 2.95 0.66 -27.20
CA LEU A 296 3.14 0.93 -28.62
C LEU A 296 3.46 2.42 -28.76
N TYR A 297 4.73 2.75 -29.01
CA TYR A 297 5.04 4.01 -29.65
C TYR A 297 4.63 3.84 -31.12
N ASP A 298 3.56 4.50 -31.56
CA ASP A 298 3.38 4.66 -32.99
C ASP A 298 4.36 5.75 -33.44
N GLU A 299 5.52 5.33 -33.96
CA GLU A 299 6.56 6.26 -34.45
C GLU A 299 6.07 7.16 -35.60
N HIS A 300 4.88 6.85 -36.17
CA HIS A 300 4.32 7.58 -37.29
C HIS A 300 3.33 8.70 -36.95
N ASP A 301 2.93 8.87 -35.68
CA ASP A 301 1.99 9.94 -35.30
C ASP A 301 2.35 10.58 -33.96
N LYS A 302 3.28 11.54 -34.01
CA LYS A 302 3.70 12.39 -32.86
C LYS A 302 2.56 13.22 -32.25
N ASN A 303 1.39 13.27 -32.89
CA ASN A 303 0.20 13.99 -32.42
C ASN A 303 -0.92 13.06 -31.92
N SER A 304 -0.73 11.73 -31.99
CA SER A 304 -1.70 10.78 -31.44
C SER A 304 -1.43 10.55 -29.95
N ASN A 305 -2.47 10.67 -29.13
CA ASN A 305 -2.42 10.17 -27.75
C ASN A 305 -2.05 8.67 -27.80
N PRO A 306 -1.01 8.21 -27.06
CA PRO A 306 -0.62 6.81 -27.08
C PRO A 306 -1.81 5.95 -26.67
N SER A 307 -2.39 5.23 -27.63
CA SER A 307 -3.48 4.31 -27.32
C SER A 307 -2.87 3.09 -26.63
N CYS A 308 -3.18 2.90 -25.35
CA CYS A 308 -2.74 1.72 -24.61
C CYS A 308 -3.49 0.48 -25.12
N THR A 309 -2.89 -0.22 -26.07
CA THR A 309 -3.34 -1.56 -26.45
C THR A 309 -2.61 -2.60 -25.61
N LEU A 310 -3.35 -3.51 -25.00
CA LEU A 310 -2.78 -4.75 -24.47
C LEU A 310 -2.29 -5.55 -25.68
N ASN A 311 -1.00 -5.47 -26.01
CA ASN A 311 -0.43 -6.26 -27.12
C ASN A 311 -0.25 -7.71 -26.64
N MET A 312 -1.37 -8.41 -26.65
CA MET A 312 -1.52 -9.78 -26.20
C MET A 312 -1.66 -10.68 -27.42
N LYS A 313 -1.14 -11.91 -27.32
CA LYS A 313 -1.46 -12.92 -28.34
C LYS A 313 -2.98 -13.10 -28.38
N ARG A 314 -3.54 -13.47 -29.53
CA ARG A 314 -5.00 -13.64 -29.72
C ARG A 314 -5.66 -14.45 -28.59
N LYS A 315 -5.06 -15.59 -28.22
CA LYS A 315 -5.54 -16.45 -27.13
C LYS A 315 -5.50 -15.76 -25.76
N GLU A 316 -4.46 -14.98 -25.49
CA GLU A 316 -4.32 -14.27 -24.21
C GLU A 316 -5.31 -13.11 -24.12
N THR A 317 -5.60 -12.44 -25.25
CA THR A 317 -6.66 -11.44 -25.37
C THR A 317 -8.03 -12.05 -25.09
N GLU A 318 -8.34 -13.20 -25.68
CA GLU A 318 -9.60 -13.92 -25.42
C GLU A 318 -9.73 -14.31 -23.94
N ASN A 319 -8.64 -14.78 -23.31
CA ASN A 319 -8.63 -15.07 -21.87
C ASN A 319 -8.85 -13.82 -21.01
N TRP A 320 -8.25 -12.68 -21.38
CA TRP A 320 -8.42 -11.41 -20.68
C TRP A 320 -9.87 -10.93 -20.74
N LEU A 321 -10.45 -10.90 -21.94
CA LEU A 321 -11.84 -10.48 -22.15
C LEU A 321 -12.81 -11.39 -21.39
N LYS A 322 -12.56 -12.70 -21.40
CA LYS A 322 -13.34 -13.67 -20.62
C LYS A 322 -13.25 -13.42 -19.12
N LEU A 323 -12.06 -13.09 -18.60
CA LEU A 323 -11.88 -12.74 -17.19
C LEU A 323 -12.67 -11.48 -16.82
N LEU A 324 -12.59 -10.42 -17.64
CA LEU A 324 -13.33 -9.18 -17.44
C LEU A 324 -14.85 -9.39 -17.48
N GLU A 325 -15.33 -10.21 -18.42
CA GLU A 325 -16.75 -10.59 -18.52
C GLU A 325 -17.21 -11.37 -17.28
N GLN A 326 -16.40 -12.32 -16.78
CA GLN A 326 -16.72 -13.09 -15.57
C GLN A 326 -16.79 -12.22 -14.31
N LEU A 327 -15.94 -11.19 -14.21
CA LEU A 327 -15.92 -10.26 -13.09
C LEU A 327 -16.96 -9.12 -13.24
N ASP A 328 -17.55 -8.99 -14.43
CA ASP A 328 -18.42 -7.89 -14.82
C ASP A 328 -17.79 -6.51 -14.54
N ILE A 329 -16.51 -6.36 -14.91
CA ILE A 329 -15.77 -5.10 -14.81
C ILE A 329 -14.96 -4.84 -16.08
N ASN A 330 -14.77 -3.57 -16.41
CA ASN A 330 -13.87 -3.11 -17.45
C ASN A 330 -12.65 -2.42 -16.83
N ILE A 331 -11.45 -2.72 -17.32
CA ILE A 331 -10.20 -2.14 -16.80
C ILE A 331 -9.48 -1.44 -17.95
N ARG A 332 -9.23 -0.14 -17.78
CA ARG A 332 -8.52 0.69 -18.76
C ARG A 332 -7.25 1.25 -18.14
N PRO A 333 -6.07 0.76 -18.54
CA PRO A 333 -4.80 1.36 -18.15
C PRO A 333 -4.63 2.73 -18.81
N VAL A 334 -4.13 3.71 -18.06
CA VAL A 334 -3.77 5.04 -18.55
C VAL A 334 -2.31 5.29 -18.23
N LYS A 335 -1.54 5.69 -19.23
CA LYS A 335 -0.11 5.96 -19.05
C LYS A 335 0.08 7.18 -18.16
N VAL A 336 0.95 7.07 -17.15
CA VAL A 336 1.29 8.17 -16.24
C VAL A 336 2.80 8.48 -16.23
N PRO A 337 3.21 9.75 -16.02
CA PRO A 337 4.59 10.23 -16.18
C PRO A 337 5.49 10.03 -14.93
N HIS A 338 5.39 8.88 -14.26
CA HIS A 338 6.27 8.54 -13.13
C HIS A 338 7.53 7.79 -13.59
N THR A 339 7.37 6.55 -14.07
CA THR A 339 8.43 5.81 -14.78
C THR A 339 8.08 5.60 -16.25
N ARG A 340 9.05 5.11 -17.04
CA ARG A 340 8.85 4.71 -18.44
C ARG A 340 7.67 3.75 -18.60
N SER A 341 7.35 2.94 -17.60
CA SER A 341 6.28 1.93 -17.65
C SER A 341 5.31 2.00 -16.46
N SER A 342 5.00 3.21 -15.96
CA SER A 342 3.93 3.44 -14.98
C SER A 342 2.55 3.66 -15.58
N TRP A 343 1.53 3.15 -14.89
CA TRP A 343 0.13 3.16 -15.29
C TRP A 343 -0.80 3.49 -14.12
N ALA A 344 -1.85 4.25 -14.41
CA ALA A 344 -3.07 4.34 -13.63
C ALA A 344 -4.11 3.35 -14.17
N PHE A 345 -5.12 3.01 -13.37
CA PHE A 345 -6.22 2.13 -13.79
C PHE A 345 -7.56 2.80 -13.58
N ILE A 346 -8.41 2.72 -14.61
CA ILE A 346 -9.83 3.07 -14.52
C ILE A 346 -10.63 1.77 -14.56
N ILE A 347 -11.44 1.56 -13.53
CA ILE A 347 -12.20 0.34 -13.29
C ILE A 347 -13.67 0.71 -13.30
N ASP A 348 -14.39 0.26 -14.33
CA ASP A 348 -15.80 0.55 -14.54
C ASP A 348 -16.64 -0.72 -14.38
N LYS A 349 -17.86 -0.61 -13.82
CA LYS A 349 -18.86 -1.70 -13.77
C LYS A 349 -20.19 -1.18 -14.30
N PRO A 350 -20.98 -1.95 -15.07
CA PRO A 350 -20.71 -3.30 -15.62
C PRO A 350 -19.71 -3.30 -16.77
N TYR A 351 -19.28 -4.50 -17.16
CA TYR A 351 -18.49 -4.69 -18.38
C TYR A 351 -19.36 -4.36 -19.62
N PRO A 352 -18.96 -3.41 -20.49
CA PRO A 352 -19.86 -2.85 -21.49
C PRO A 352 -20.10 -3.74 -22.73
N PHE A 353 -19.41 -4.86 -22.89
CA PHE A 353 -19.32 -5.54 -24.19
C PHE A 353 -20.45 -6.52 -24.53
N LYS A 354 -21.55 -6.56 -23.77
CA LYS A 354 -22.70 -7.44 -24.11
C LYS A 354 -23.24 -7.25 -25.54
N ASN A 355 -22.94 -6.13 -26.22
CA ASN A 355 -23.44 -5.83 -27.58
C ASN A 355 -22.38 -5.72 -28.70
N LEU A 356 -21.07 -5.89 -28.42
CA LEU A 356 -20.01 -5.55 -29.40
C LEU A 356 -19.46 -6.72 -30.24
N ILE A 357 -19.84 -7.97 -29.93
CA ILE A 357 -19.37 -9.14 -30.71
C ILE A 357 -20.10 -9.28 -32.06
N ASN A 358 -21.18 -8.52 -32.31
CA ASN A 358 -21.97 -8.61 -33.55
C ASN A 358 -21.78 -7.48 -34.57
N SER A 359 -20.91 -6.48 -34.35
CA SER A 359 -20.65 -5.47 -35.38
C SER A 359 -19.19 -5.16 -35.55
N LYS A 360 -18.68 -5.45 -36.75
CA LYS A 360 -17.48 -4.82 -37.32
C LYS A 360 -17.71 -3.29 -37.35
N ASN A 361 -17.37 -2.59 -36.27
CA ASN A 361 -17.11 -1.15 -36.24
C ASN A 361 -16.60 -0.78 -34.84
N ILE A 362 -15.27 -0.62 -34.74
CA ILE A 362 -14.59 -0.09 -33.55
C ILE A 362 -14.67 1.43 -33.64
N ALA A 363 -15.75 1.99 -33.09
CA ALA A 363 -15.89 3.38 -32.66
C ALA A 363 -17.38 3.62 -32.36
N GLY A 364 -17.78 3.46 -31.10
CA GLY A 364 -19.15 3.71 -30.69
C GLY A 364 -19.20 3.95 -29.20
N ASN A 365 -19.42 5.20 -28.81
CA ASN A 365 -19.59 5.67 -27.45
C ASN A 365 -20.46 4.72 -26.62
N CYS A 366 -19.87 4.06 -25.62
CA CYS A 366 -20.65 3.58 -24.48
C CYS A 366 -21.25 4.80 -23.81
N SER A 367 -22.57 4.98 -23.90
CA SER A 367 -23.26 6.06 -23.21
C SER A 367 -23.08 5.90 -21.70
N GLU A 368 -22.74 6.99 -20.99
CA GLU A 368 -22.58 7.04 -19.53
C GLU A 368 -23.78 6.44 -18.76
N THR A 369 -24.94 6.32 -19.40
CA THR A 369 -26.21 5.81 -18.84
C THR A 369 -26.21 4.34 -18.42
N GLN A 370 -25.23 3.52 -18.84
CA GLN A 370 -25.15 2.10 -18.43
C GLN A 370 -24.12 1.83 -17.33
N ARG A 371 -23.27 2.80 -16.99
CA ARG A 371 -22.20 2.63 -16.00
C ARG A 371 -22.77 2.74 -14.59
N LYS A 372 -22.69 1.65 -13.84
CA LYS A 372 -23.11 1.58 -12.44
C LYS A 372 -22.15 2.37 -11.56
N TRP A 373 -20.87 2.02 -11.58
CA TRP A 373 -19.83 2.74 -10.84
C TRP A 373 -18.50 2.78 -11.59
N SER A 374 -17.65 3.74 -11.21
CA SER A 374 -16.31 3.94 -11.76
C SER A 374 -15.31 4.34 -10.69
N ILE A 375 -14.20 3.62 -10.62
CA ILE A 375 -13.09 3.87 -9.69
C ILE A 375 -11.83 4.13 -10.49
N VAL A 376 -11.11 5.19 -10.14
CA VAL A 376 -9.81 5.54 -10.71
C VAL A 376 -8.74 5.32 -9.66
N TYR A 377 -7.69 4.57 -9.99
CA TYR A 377 -6.51 4.39 -9.15
C TYR A 377 -5.29 4.96 -9.88
N SER A 378 -4.66 5.98 -9.30
CA SER A 378 -3.60 6.72 -9.99
C SER A 378 -2.30 5.93 -10.20
N GLY A 379 -2.01 4.97 -9.32
CA GLY A 379 -0.62 4.57 -9.08
C GLY A 379 0.23 5.76 -8.68
N ASP A 380 1.54 5.66 -8.86
CA ASP A 380 2.45 6.78 -8.60
C ASP A 380 2.49 7.67 -9.85
N THR A 381 2.27 8.97 -9.65
CA THR A 381 2.21 9.96 -10.72
C THR A 381 2.36 11.38 -10.18
N PRO A 382 3.12 12.27 -10.85
CA PRO A 382 2.94 13.71 -10.69
C PRO A 382 1.62 14.13 -11.40
N PRO A 383 1.22 15.42 -11.36
CA PRO A 383 0.03 15.88 -12.08
C PRO A 383 -0.02 15.40 -13.53
N CYS A 384 -1.14 14.74 -13.90
CA CYS A 384 -1.29 14.10 -15.20
C CYS A 384 -2.65 14.46 -15.84
N PRO A 385 -2.70 15.41 -16.80
CA PRO A 385 -3.92 15.81 -17.49
C PRO A 385 -4.63 14.65 -18.23
N GLU A 386 -3.87 13.70 -18.77
CA GLU A 386 -4.43 12.52 -19.44
C GLU A 386 -5.19 11.61 -18.47
N LEU A 387 -4.71 11.45 -17.23
CA LEU A 387 -5.44 10.73 -16.18
C LEU A 387 -6.75 11.45 -15.84
N VAL A 388 -6.69 12.78 -15.65
CA VAL A 388 -7.87 13.63 -15.38
C VAL A 388 -8.92 13.47 -16.49
N LYS A 389 -8.50 13.55 -17.75
CA LYS A 389 -9.38 13.40 -18.92
C LYS A 389 -9.98 12.00 -18.99
N ALA A 390 -9.17 10.96 -18.78
CA ALA A 390 -9.61 9.57 -18.91
C ALA A 390 -10.54 9.12 -17.76
N GLY A 391 -10.33 9.64 -16.55
CA GLY A 391 -11.09 9.34 -15.34
C GLY A 391 -12.31 10.25 -15.11
N LYS A 392 -12.64 11.13 -16.05
CA LYS A 392 -13.69 12.14 -15.90
C LYS A 392 -15.00 11.56 -15.36
N ASN A 393 -15.63 12.29 -14.44
CA ASN A 393 -16.89 11.94 -13.77
C ASN A 393 -16.83 10.59 -13.03
N CYS A 394 -15.68 10.19 -12.46
CA CYS A 394 -15.60 8.96 -11.66
C CYS A 394 -16.35 9.11 -10.32
N ASP A 395 -16.69 7.96 -9.73
CA ASP A 395 -17.35 7.93 -8.41
C ASP A 395 -16.33 7.99 -7.28
N LEU A 396 -15.17 7.41 -7.50
CA LEU A 396 -14.09 7.43 -6.53
C LEU A 396 -12.75 7.53 -7.26
N LEU A 397 -11.97 8.54 -6.88
CA LEU A 397 -10.57 8.64 -7.21
C LEU A 397 -9.74 8.23 -5.98
N ILE A 398 -8.92 7.19 -6.12
CA ILE A 398 -7.86 6.85 -5.18
C ILE A 398 -6.55 7.39 -5.77
N HIS A 399 -6.03 8.47 -5.19
CA HIS A 399 -4.86 9.17 -5.72
C HIS A 399 -3.69 9.13 -4.74
N GLU A 400 -2.48 8.97 -5.26
CA GLU A 400 -1.25 9.14 -4.47
C GLU A 400 -1.11 10.59 -3.98
N ALA A 401 -0.67 10.75 -2.75
CA ALA A 401 -0.41 12.04 -2.12
C ALA A 401 0.85 11.92 -1.26
N THR A 402 1.98 11.58 -1.90
CA THR A 402 3.21 11.19 -1.20
C THR A 402 3.68 12.25 -0.21
N VAL A 403 3.53 13.53 -0.53
CA VAL A 403 3.91 14.62 0.37
C VAL A 403 2.87 15.75 0.44
N ASN A 404 2.98 16.62 1.44
CA ASN A 404 2.21 17.86 1.52
C ASN A 404 2.82 18.92 0.58
N ASP A 405 2.14 20.06 0.47
CA ASP A 405 2.47 21.11 -0.51
C ASP A 405 3.79 21.84 -0.17
N GLU A 406 4.25 21.78 1.08
CA GLU A 406 5.54 22.35 1.52
C GLU A 406 6.75 21.60 0.91
N TYR A 407 6.54 20.37 0.47
CA TYR A 407 7.56 19.52 -0.17
C TYR A 407 7.38 19.42 -1.69
N VAL A 408 6.79 20.42 -2.34
CA VAL A 408 6.54 20.41 -3.80
C VAL A 408 7.79 20.13 -4.62
N ASP A 409 8.96 20.61 -4.20
CA ASP A 409 10.22 20.34 -4.90
C ASP A 409 10.65 18.87 -4.78
N LEU A 410 10.37 18.21 -3.65
CA LEU A 410 10.61 16.78 -3.48
C LEU A 410 9.63 15.96 -4.32
N ALA A 411 8.35 16.34 -4.32
CA ALA A 411 7.34 15.71 -5.17
C ALA A 411 7.74 15.76 -6.64
N PHE A 412 8.16 16.93 -7.11
CA PHE A 412 8.63 17.12 -8.49
C PHE A 412 9.85 16.23 -8.81
N LYS A 413 10.89 16.25 -7.97
CA LYS A 413 12.11 15.47 -8.19
C LYS A 413 11.86 13.97 -8.20
N ALA A 414 10.98 13.49 -7.31
CA ALA A 414 10.63 12.09 -7.20
C ALA A 414 9.47 11.67 -8.12
N LYS A 415 8.93 12.61 -8.92
CA LYS A 415 7.79 12.41 -9.83
C LYS A 415 6.55 11.87 -9.12
N HIS A 416 6.21 12.48 -8.00
CA HIS A 416 5.01 12.21 -7.21
C HIS A 416 4.11 13.45 -7.16
N SER A 417 2.94 13.29 -6.56
CA SER A 417 2.00 14.37 -6.30
C SER A 417 2.07 14.85 -4.86
N THR A 418 1.93 16.16 -4.69
CA THR A 418 1.57 16.76 -3.41
C THR A 418 0.08 16.49 -3.10
N THR A 419 -0.31 16.70 -1.84
CA THR A 419 -1.70 16.58 -1.39
C THR A 419 -2.63 17.54 -2.14
N GLY A 420 -2.22 18.80 -2.31
CA GLY A 420 -2.95 19.80 -3.08
C GLY A 420 -3.09 19.42 -4.55
N GLN A 421 -2.02 18.91 -5.17
CA GLN A 421 -2.05 18.43 -6.56
C GLN A 421 -2.99 17.23 -6.75
N ALA A 422 -2.98 16.27 -5.84
CA ALA A 422 -3.87 15.11 -5.89
C ALA A 422 -5.34 15.52 -5.75
N ILE A 423 -5.64 16.46 -4.86
CA ILE A 423 -6.98 17.03 -4.70
C ILE A 423 -7.40 17.78 -5.97
N GLN A 424 -6.52 18.61 -6.52
CA GLN A 424 -6.79 19.38 -7.74
C GLN A 424 -7.10 18.45 -8.92
N ALA A 425 -6.32 17.38 -9.10
CA ALA A 425 -6.57 16.37 -10.13
C ALA A 425 -7.98 15.75 -9.98
N GLY A 426 -8.41 15.45 -8.75
CA GLY A 426 -9.76 14.96 -8.50
C GLY A 426 -10.86 15.99 -8.76
N ARG A 427 -10.63 17.27 -8.48
CA ARG A 427 -11.57 18.35 -8.81
C ARG A 427 -11.71 18.52 -10.32
N ASP A 428 -10.59 18.55 -11.03
CA ASP A 428 -10.56 18.69 -12.50
C ASP A 428 -11.20 17.48 -13.18
N MET A 429 -11.06 16.30 -12.57
CA MET A 429 -11.72 15.07 -13.01
C MET A 429 -13.22 15.07 -12.77
N ASN A 430 -13.75 16.03 -12.00
CA ASN A 430 -15.11 16.01 -11.46
C ASN A 430 -15.39 14.68 -10.73
N ALA A 431 -14.43 14.21 -9.93
CA ALA A 431 -14.57 13.00 -9.12
C ALA A 431 -15.60 13.24 -8.01
N SER A 432 -16.52 12.29 -7.84
CA SER A 432 -17.54 12.38 -6.78
C SER A 432 -16.91 12.34 -5.38
N PHE A 433 -15.82 11.56 -5.23
CA PHE A 433 -15.05 11.46 -4.00
C PHE A 433 -13.56 11.23 -4.26
N ILE A 434 -12.70 11.74 -3.38
CA ILE A 434 -11.23 11.62 -3.45
C ILE A 434 -10.72 10.94 -2.18
N LEU A 435 -10.05 9.80 -2.32
CA LEU A 435 -9.29 9.15 -1.27
C LEU A 435 -7.79 9.31 -1.54
N LEU A 436 -7.10 9.99 -0.64
CA LEU A 436 -5.65 10.15 -0.67
C LEU A 436 -4.98 8.88 -0.14
N ASN A 437 -3.90 8.45 -0.80
CA ASN A 437 -3.16 7.24 -0.46
C ASN A 437 -1.64 7.43 -0.69
N HIS A 438 -0.83 6.39 -0.42
CA HIS A 438 0.60 6.35 -0.73
C HIS A 438 1.40 7.47 -0.07
N PHE A 439 1.37 7.53 1.26
CA PHE A 439 1.95 8.61 2.04
C PHE A 439 3.44 8.35 2.36
N SER A 440 4.26 9.39 2.30
CA SER A 440 5.65 9.32 2.75
C SER A 440 5.74 8.94 4.23
N GLN A 441 6.72 8.11 4.58
CA GLN A 441 6.97 7.67 5.95
C GLN A 441 7.23 8.83 6.96
N ARG A 442 7.55 10.03 6.45
CA ARG A 442 7.84 11.21 7.29
C ARG A 442 6.70 11.62 8.20
N TYR A 443 5.45 11.29 7.84
CA TYR A 443 4.25 11.67 8.61
C TYR A 443 3.89 10.67 9.71
N GLY A 444 4.54 9.50 9.75
CA GLY A 444 4.24 8.45 10.72
C GLY A 444 2.78 8.00 10.65
N ARG A 445 1.98 8.38 11.67
CA ARG A 445 0.56 8.01 11.77
C ARG A 445 -0.38 8.99 11.06
N VAL A 446 -0.01 10.27 10.98
CA VAL A 446 -0.93 11.31 10.51
C VAL A 446 -0.86 11.40 8.98
N PRO A 447 -1.97 11.53 8.26
CA PRO A 447 -1.92 11.83 6.83
C PRO A 447 -1.46 13.29 6.59
N PRO A 448 -0.94 13.62 5.40
CA PRO A 448 -0.49 14.97 5.05
C PRO A 448 -1.66 15.95 4.75
N ILE A 449 -2.74 15.85 5.52
CA ILE A 449 -3.92 16.72 5.45
C ILE A 449 -4.58 16.79 6.84
N ASP A 450 -4.93 18.00 7.25
CA ASP A 450 -5.51 18.32 8.57
C ASP A 450 -6.77 19.19 8.48
N GLU A 451 -7.08 19.72 7.30
CA GLU A 451 -8.27 20.53 7.08
C GLU A 451 -9.42 19.71 6.50
N PHE A 452 -10.64 20.02 6.94
CA PHE A 452 -11.84 19.50 6.30
C PHE A 452 -11.91 20.00 4.86
N LYS A 453 -12.02 19.07 3.91
CA LYS A 453 -12.31 19.37 2.51
C LYS A 453 -13.45 18.47 2.04
N PRO A 454 -14.53 19.03 1.47
CA PRO A 454 -15.71 18.24 1.12
C PRO A 454 -15.34 17.16 0.10
N ASN A 455 -15.81 15.93 0.33
CA ASN A 455 -15.54 14.75 -0.50
C ASN A 455 -14.06 14.35 -0.61
N VAL A 456 -13.21 14.76 0.33
CA VAL A 456 -11.80 14.35 0.41
C VAL A 456 -11.54 13.66 1.74
N ALA A 457 -10.91 12.48 1.70
CA ALA A 457 -10.43 11.80 2.90
C ALA A 457 -9.08 11.11 2.67
N ALA A 458 -8.47 10.61 3.74
CA ALA A 458 -7.18 9.96 3.72
C ALA A 458 -7.29 8.48 4.14
N SER A 459 -6.51 7.62 3.49
CA SER A 459 -6.47 6.20 3.80
C SER A 459 -5.61 5.88 5.02
N PHE A 460 -5.92 4.76 5.67
CA PHE A 460 -5.09 4.12 6.67
C PHE A 460 -4.99 2.64 6.35
N ASP A 461 -3.90 2.01 6.74
CA ASP A 461 -3.85 0.55 6.76
C ASP A 461 -5.06 0.01 7.55
N PHE A 462 -5.67 -1.04 7.01
CA PHE A 462 -6.88 -1.73 7.47
C PHE A 462 -8.20 -0.98 7.35
N MET A 463 -8.17 0.25 6.84
CA MET A 463 -9.39 0.98 6.52
C MET A 463 -10.20 0.20 5.48
N THR A 464 -11.47 -0.10 5.80
CA THR A 464 -12.42 -0.78 4.92
C THR A 464 -13.62 0.13 4.67
N VAL A 465 -13.89 0.44 3.41
CA VAL A 465 -14.94 1.42 3.04
C VAL A 465 -15.83 0.93 1.92
N LYS A 466 -17.10 1.33 1.99
CA LYS A 466 -18.10 1.28 0.92
C LYS A 466 -18.49 2.70 0.52
N PHE A 467 -19.22 2.81 -0.59
CA PHE A 467 -19.74 4.11 -1.04
C PHE A 467 -20.64 4.81 -0.01
N CYS A 468 -21.40 4.07 0.80
CA CYS A 468 -22.19 4.64 1.88
C CYS A 468 -21.34 5.28 2.99
N ASP A 469 -20.08 4.86 3.12
CA ASP A 469 -19.19 5.35 4.18
C ASP A 469 -18.45 6.61 3.77
N LEU A 470 -18.27 6.88 2.48
CA LEU A 470 -17.44 7.98 1.98
C LEU A 470 -17.86 9.36 2.52
N PRO A 471 -19.15 9.76 2.52
CA PRO A 471 -19.54 11.13 2.87
C PRO A 471 -19.17 11.58 4.30
N ARG A 472 -19.00 10.64 5.23
CA ARG A 472 -18.61 10.93 6.63
C ARG A 472 -17.10 11.06 6.83
N LEU A 473 -16.28 10.43 5.98
CA LEU A 473 -14.83 10.38 6.16
C LEU A 473 -14.13 11.77 6.21
N PRO A 474 -14.55 12.79 5.42
CA PRO A 474 -13.90 14.11 5.47
C PRO A 474 -13.97 14.77 6.86
N TYR A 475 -15.00 14.46 7.63
CA TYR A 475 -15.19 15.00 8.98
C TYR A 475 -14.18 14.46 9.99
N TYR A 476 -13.51 13.34 9.69
CA TYR A 476 -12.47 12.76 10.54
C TYR A 476 -11.13 13.49 10.39
N ILE A 477 -10.89 14.11 9.24
CA ILE A 477 -9.59 14.71 8.86
C ILE A 477 -9.06 15.69 9.93
N PRO A 478 -9.85 16.67 10.41
CA PRO A 478 -9.36 17.62 11.42
C PRO A 478 -9.04 17.00 12.77
N TYR A 479 -9.49 15.78 13.03
CA TYR A 479 -9.42 15.15 14.34
C TYR A 479 -8.33 14.09 14.45
N TYR A 480 -7.73 13.64 13.33
CA TYR A 480 -6.56 12.75 13.37
C TYR A 480 -5.37 13.38 14.11
N GLN A 481 -5.23 14.70 14.08
CA GLN A 481 -4.19 15.40 14.83
C GLN A 481 -4.32 15.20 16.35
N TYR A 482 -5.54 15.07 16.88
CA TYR A 482 -5.74 14.83 18.32
C TYR A 482 -5.49 13.37 18.68
N ALA A 483 -5.88 12.44 17.80
CA ALA A 483 -5.62 11.01 17.98
C ALA A 483 -4.13 10.67 17.95
N PHE A 484 -3.33 11.44 17.22
CA PHE A 484 -1.90 11.20 17.01
C PHE A 484 -1.06 12.47 17.22
N ALA A 485 -1.37 13.22 18.29
CA ALA A 485 -0.79 14.54 18.55
C ALA A 485 0.73 14.60 18.56
N LYS A 486 1.39 13.58 19.13
CA LYS A 486 2.86 13.47 19.09
C LYS A 486 3.39 13.43 17.66
N HIS A 487 2.82 12.57 16.80
CA HIS A 487 3.23 12.45 15.41
C HIS A 487 2.88 13.69 14.60
N TRP A 488 1.76 14.34 14.91
CA TRP A 488 1.36 15.61 14.33
C TRP A 488 2.40 16.71 14.60
N THR A 489 2.76 16.94 15.87
CA THR A 489 3.77 17.92 16.26
C THR A 489 5.11 17.62 15.60
N MET A 490 5.55 16.36 15.61
CA MET A 490 6.80 15.95 14.95
C MET A 490 6.79 16.19 13.44
N ALA A 491 5.68 15.93 12.76
CA ALA A 491 5.54 16.17 11.33
C ALA A 491 5.64 17.67 11.02
N ARG A 492 4.93 18.51 11.79
CA ARG A 492 4.94 19.97 11.63
C ARG A 492 6.31 20.58 11.89
N THR A 493 7.00 20.15 12.95
CA THR A 493 8.38 20.60 13.23
C THR A 493 9.35 20.26 12.09
N ARG A 494 9.20 19.08 11.46
CA ARG A 494 10.02 18.69 10.29
C ARG A 494 9.70 19.53 9.06
N ALA A 495 8.43 19.84 8.84
CA ALA A 495 7.96 20.73 7.79
C ALA A 495 8.54 22.15 7.93
N ASP A 496 8.40 22.74 9.12
CA ASP A 496 8.95 24.06 9.42
C ASP A 496 10.47 24.08 9.22
N SER A 497 11.18 23.09 9.77
CA SER A 497 12.64 22.97 9.63
C SER A 497 13.07 22.86 8.17
N TYR A 498 12.29 22.14 7.35
CA TYR A 498 12.56 22.02 5.91
C TYR A 498 12.39 23.36 5.20
N THR A 499 11.29 24.06 5.49
CA THR A 499 10.98 25.37 4.92
C THR A 499 12.05 26.40 5.26
N TYR A 500 12.46 26.47 6.53
CA TYR A 500 13.55 27.36 6.95
C TYR A 500 14.88 27.05 6.26
N ARG A 501 15.21 25.76 6.08
CA ARG A 501 16.41 25.38 5.32
C ARG A 501 16.32 25.85 3.87
N LYS A 502 15.16 25.72 3.23
CA LYS A 502 14.96 26.17 1.84
C LYS A 502 15.05 27.68 1.68
N LEU A 503 14.51 28.44 2.63
CA LEU A 503 14.65 29.89 2.65
C LEU A 503 16.12 30.31 2.77
N ARG A 504 16.87 29.67 3.67
CA ARG A 504 18.31 29.93 3.81
C ARG A 504 19.11 29.61 2.55
N GLU A 505 18.85 28.47 1.91
CA GLU A 505 19.49 28.09 0.65
C GLU A 505 19.20 29.14 -0.46
N ALA A 506 17.97 29.69 -0.49
CA ALA A 506 17.59 30.73 -1.45
C ALA A 506 18.27 32.08 -1.16
N ASP A 507 18.37 32.46 0.12
CA ASP A 507 19.05 33.69 0.54
C ASP A 507 20.55 33.61 0.23
N GLU A 508 21.22 32.49 0.52
CA GLU A 508 22.63 32.23 0.19
C GLU A 508 22.89 32.30 -1.34
N LEU A 509 21.95 31.81 -2.16
CA LEU A 509 22.00 31.94 -3.63
C LEU A 509 21.79 33.38 -4.10
N SER A 510 21.02 34.18 -3.36
CA SER A 510 20.79 35.60 -3.68
C SER A 510 21.96 36.51 -3.28
N GLU A 511 22.66 36.17 -2.19
CA GLU A 511 23.81 36.92 -1.68
C GLU A 511 25.12 36.59 -2.41
N SER A 512 25.24 35.39 -2.98
CA SER A 512 26.46 34.92 -3.66
C SER A 512 26.70 35.52 -5.05
N GLY A 513 25.76 36.28 -5.63
CA GLY A 513 26.00 37.12 -6.81
C GLY A 513 26.48 36.42 -8.09
N ASP A 514 26.44 35.09 -8.15
CA ASP A 514 26.90 34.33 -9.31
C ASP A 514 25.81 34.30 -10.39
N VAL A 515 25.81 35.34 -11.24
CA VAL A 515 25.33 35.25 -12.62
C VAL A 515 26.34 34.40 -13.40
N HIS A 516 26.42 33.11 -13.11
CA HIS A 516 27.03 32.16 -14.03
C HIS A 516 25.93 31.47 -14.81
N CYS A 517 25.80 31.92 -16.06
CA CYS A 517 25.06 31.27 -17.14
C CYS A 517 25.34 29.76 -17.10
N ALA A 518 24.42 29.00 -16.51
CA ALA A 518 24.39 27.56 -16.64
C ALA A 518 24.09 27.30 -18.12
N LYS A 519 25.14 26.91 -18.85
CA LYS A 519 25.01 26.30 -20.17
C LYS A 519 23.97 25.19 -20.02
N THR A 520 22.89 25.33 -20.75
CA THR A 520 21.97 24.23 -21.01
C THR A 520 22.79 23.14 -21.69
N ASP A 521 22.86 21.97 -21.06
CA ASP A 521 22.93 20.75 -21.86
C ASP A 521 21.54 20.63 -22.49
N ASP A 522 21.48 21.03 -23.76
CA ASP A 522 20.31 20.93 -24.62
C ASP A 522 19.90 19.47 -24.73
N ASP A 523 18.68 19.16 -24.24
CA ASP A 523 17.72 18.22 -24.84
C ASP A 523 16.52 17.98 -23.90
N ILE A 524 15.73 19.01 -23.57
CA ILE A 524 14.35 18.85 -23.05
C ILE A 524 13.47 20.00 -23.53
N ASP A 525 12.35 19.63 -24.17
CA ASP A 525 11.27 20.46 -24.74
C ASP A 525 10.90 21.73 -23.95
N ASP A 526 10.76 22.83 -24.69
CA ASP A 526 10.69 24.22 -24.23
C ASP A 526 9.29 24.71 -23.78
N ASP A 527 8.31 23.82 -23.56
CA ASP A 527 6.90 24.23 -23.34
C ASP A 527 6.45 24.34 -21.86
N ASN A 528 7.30 24.04 -20.87
CA ASN A 528 6.89 24.02 -19.45
C ASN A 528 7.47 25.13 -18.56
N ARG A 529 8.16 26.12 -19.14
CA ARG A 529 8.81 27.20 -18.36
C ARG A 529 7.86 28.26 -17.80
N LEU A 530 6.64 28.37 -18.33
CA LEU A 530 5.71 29.48 -18.02
C LEU A 530 4.83 29.27 -16.77
N LEU A 531 4.79 28.08 -16.18
CA LEU A 531 3.93 27.79 -15.01
C LEU A 531 4.58 28.11 -13.66
N ASN A 532 5.91 28.28 -13.60
CA ASN A 532 6.63 28.45 -12.34
C ASN A 532 6.79 29.91 -11.90
N GLU A 533 6.73 30.89 -12.81
CA GLU A 533 6.93 32.30 -12.45
C GLU A 533 5.72 32.95 -11.78
N GLN A 534 4.51 32.41 -11.98
CA GLN A 534 3.28 32.97 -11.39
C GLN A 534 3.01 32.49 -9.96
N ASN A 535 3.44 31.28 -9.57
CA ASN A 535 3.16 30.75 -8.22
C ASN A 535 4.17 31.19 -7.15
N VAL A 536 5.42 31.46 -7.52
CA VAL A 536 6.47 31.87 -6.55
C VAL A 536 6.25 33.31 -6.06
N LYS A 537 5.68 34.20 -6.88
CA LYS A 537 5.38 35.59 -6.47
C LYS A 537 4.13 35.72 -5.59
N GLY A 538 3.22 34.74 -5.60
CA GLY A 538 2.00 34.77 -4.79
C GLY A 538 2.23 34.48 -3.31
N GLN A 539 3.16 33.59 -2.96
CA GLN A 539 3.38 33.16 -1.56
C GLN A 539 4.32 34.05 -0.75
N ILE A 540 5.11 34.91 -1.40
CA ILE A 540 6.06 35.80 -0.71
C ILE A 540 5.37 37.07 -0.18
N GLY A 541 4.19 37.42 -0.71
CA GLY A 541 3.45 38.65 -0.35
C GLY A 541 2.65 38.58 0.95
N GLU A 542 2.19 37.39 1.38
CA GLU A 542 1.22 37.27 2.49
C GLU A 542 1.83 37.01 3.88
N LYS A 543 3.15 36.83 4.01
CA LYS A 543 3.83 36.61 5.30
C LYS A 543 4.72 37.77 5.77
N ARG A 544 4.60 38.94 5.15
CA ARG A 544 5.24 40.20 5.60
C ARG A 544 4.19 41.25 5.95
N THR A 545 3.35 40.96 6.95
CA THR A 545 2.71 41.97 7.81
C THR A 545 2.28 41.32 9.11
#